data_AF-A0A0V0R7A2-F1
#
_entry.id   AF-A0A0V0R7A2-F1
#
_cell.length_a   1.000
_cell.length_b   1.000
_cell.length_c   1.000
_cell.angle_alpha   90.00
_cell.angle_beta   90.00
_cell.angle_gamma   90.00
#
_symmetry.space_group_name_H-M   'P 1'
#
loop_
_entity.id
_entity.type
_entity.pdbx_description
1 polymer ?
#
loop_
_entity_poly.entity_id
_entity_poly.type
_entity_poly.pdbx_seq_one_letter_code
_entity_poly.pdbx_strand_id
1 'polypeptide(L)'
;MMFYDSDIQSDNPEDFESDNEVPQDQVKDEKLITKDQLTRVHKQIFKVGRGINKPAKYDDLIVRAQKLTENPDGKISDSIQYIQNTKQYQVVLGMNSYPEWWELVVESMKQGEVSNIKIEHLKFDKNDMKVLDYEEYWLFELISWTTIIDLNMDKQWFKYITQKGQGQDKPEKHDELQFSYSLYHGKEKNKQLIAEQAMSQEPVPMQDLVDGEKQLPQTVWKIMRTMKKGEKVICKFHLEQFKKLEKYIEQSKINLQQKDTNQNENEKKQEYIKSDSQDSLENQQNQIIRLKQDPIEEVLGDFLIAEIEIQELVKVDDLFGDGSALKRRIYKGKNSSKVEKISLMKFEIEIYVDKQKIYSSVYKNMDLKDKEKVTYWEYHLDDFKLSKLLKHSLRRMKKGEVSNIYCYNSDGLIKNGRDFEIIKEKCGDVPKNIIYILKCIDYTEGRNNFNMTIDEKISHSVRKKQVGVTLIKEYKNYKKALKYFEAINAYFEYGTFYEEDKKAIYEHKLSALLNSGLCYQNLGQWDKLLIVSDKIFDICQNHPKAAYRKALALKNLEKYEQSRQFLENYLEQNKGQIEHDLLTQLEKLFIDVQNSEKKYKQKQKKMFQNMFNQ
;
A
#
# COMPACT_ATOMS: atom_id res chain seq x y z
N MET A 1 14.49 11.76 -4.56
CA MET A 1 14.65 11.80 -3.10
C MET A 1 14.28 10.42 -2.59
N MET A 2 15.27 9.59 -2.29
CA MET A 2 15.02 8.24 -1.78
C MET A 2 14.66 8.38 -0.31
N PHE A 3 13.41 8.07 0.02
CA PHE A 3 13.02 7.84 1.40
C PHE A 3 13.77 6.57 1.84
N TYR A 4 14.68 6.71 2.82
CA TYR A 4 15.17 5.56 3.56
C TYR A 4 13.99 5.06 4.40
N ASP A 5 13.18 4.18 3.83
CA ASP A 5 12.29 3.32 4.62
C ASP A 5 13.22 2.39 5.41
N SER A 6 13.43 2.71 6.69
CA SER A 6 14.02 1.80 7.67
C SER A 6 13.04 0.70 8.09
N ASP A 7 11.98 0.46 7.32
CA ASP A 7 11.11 -0.70 7.44
C ASP A 7 11.80 -1.91 6.79
N ILE A 8 12.93 -2.31 7.40
CA ILE A 8 13.31 -3.72 7.42
C ILE A 8 12.08 -4.44 7.95
N GLN A 9 11.53 -5.34 7.13
CA GLN A 9 10.38 -6.19 7.42
C GLN A 9 10.36 -6.55 8.91
N SER A 10 9.51 -5.86 9.68
CA SER A 10 9.33 -6.23 11.06
C SER A 10 8.51 -7.51 11.05
N ASP A 11 9.13 -8.63 11.45
CA ASP A 11 8.48 -9.90 11.79
C ASP A 11 7.57 -9.76 13.04
N ASN A 12 6.90 -8.63 13.17
CA ASN A 12 6.02 -8.32 14.27
C ASN A 12 4.65 -8.97 13.98
N PRO A 13 4.03 -9.62 14.97
CA PRO A 13 2.72 -10.22 14.82
C PRO A 13 1.64 -9.19 14.45
N GLU A 14 0.51 -9.65 13.91
CA GLU A 14 -0.51 -8.77 13.31
C GLU A 14 -1.20 -7.82 14.31
N ASP A 15 -1.09 -8.11 15.61
CA ASP A 15 -1.58 -7.35 16.76
C ASP A 15 -0.48 -6.55 17.47
N PHE A 16 0.72 -6.46 16.90
CA PHE A 16 1.82 -5.70 17.48
C PHE A 16 1.48 -4.21 17.57
N GLU A 17 1.25 -3.76 18.80
CA GLU A 17 1.06 -2.36 19.15
C GLU A 17 2.28 -1.91 19.94
N SER A 18 3.25 -1.29 19.27
CA SER A 18 4.53 -0.78 19.85
C SER A 18 4.38 -0.10 21.22
N ASP A 19 3.24 0.53 21.49
CA ASP A 19 2.98 1.25 22.74
C ASP A 19 2.58 0.31 23.91
N ASN A 20 2.00 -0.85 23.61
CA ASN A 20 1.51 -1.85 24.58
C ASN A 20 2.44 -3.05 24.73
N GLU A 21 3.48 -3.14 23.90
CA GLU A 21 4.50 -4.17 24.01
C GLU A 21 5.29 -4.07 25.32
N VAL A 22 5.46 -5.22 25.97
CA VAL A 22 6.20 -5.30 27.23
C VAL A 22 7.69 -5.18 26.94
N PRO A 23 8.44 -4.31 27.66
CA PRO A 23 9.89 -4.29 27.60
C PRO A 23 10.51 -5.67 27.84
N GLN A 24 11.50 -6.05 27.04
CA GLN A 24 12.32 -7.25 27.29
C GLN A 24 13.48 -6.99 28.27
N ASP A 25 13.72 -5.73 28.65
CA ASP A 25 14.82 -5.36 29.55
C ASP A 25 14.58 -5.89 30.97
N GLN A 26 15.67 -6.20 31.68
CA GLN A 26 15.66 -6.69 33.06
C GLN A 26 16.38 -5.71 33.99
N VAL A 27 16.04 -5.78 35.28
CA VAL A 27 16.76 -5.03 36.32
C VAL A 27 18.19 -5.56 36.39
N LYS A 28 19.16 -4.65 36.48
CA LYS A 28 20.62 -4.85 36.38
C LYS A 28 21.16 -5.10 34.97
N ASP A 29 20.34 -5.01 33.92
CA ASP A 29 20.88 -5.00 32.57
C ASP A 29 21.85 -3.83 32.40
N GLU A 30 23.07 -4.14 31.94
CA GLU A 30 24.15 -3.19 31.71
C GLU A 30 24.38 -2.96 30.23
N LYS A 31 24.56 -1.70 29.85
CA LYS A 31 24.86 -1.29 28.48
C LYS A 31 25.91 -0.20 28.45
N LEU A 32 26.93 -0.37 27.61
CA LEU A 32 27.83 0.71 27.21
C LEU A 32 27.06 1.66 26.29
N ILE A 33 26.87 2.91 26.73
CA ILE A 33 26.13 3.96 26.00
C ILE A 33 27.04 4.65 24.99
N THR A 34 28.21 5.10 25.44
CA THR A 34 29.22 5.71 24.57
C THR A 34 30.63 5.43 25.08
N LYS A 35 31.60 5.51 24.17
CA LYS A 35 33.03 5.32 24.42
C LYS A 35 33.84 6.30 23.59
N ASP A 36 34.40 7.29 24.27
CA ASP A 36 35.33 8.26 23.71
C ASP A 36 36.77 7.88 24.02
N GLN A 37 37.72 8.73 23.61
CA GLN A 37 39.15 8.47 23.81
C GLN A 37 39.50 8.27 25.30
N LEU A 38 38.92 9.08 26.20
CA LEU A 38 39.22 9.10 27.63
C LEU A 38 37.99 8.96 28.53
N THR A 39 36.83 8.58 27.97
CA THR A 39 35.59 8.47 28.76
C THR A 39 34.76 7.28 28.29
N ARG A 40 34.19 6.53 29.24
CA ARG A 40 33.23 5.45 28.96
C ARG A 40 32.00 5.65 29.83
N VAL A 41 30.83 5.52 29.22
CA VAL A 41 29.57 5.74 29.92
C VAL A 41 28.75 4.47 29.88
N HIS A 42 28.49 3.92 31.07
CA HIS A 42 27.76 2.69 31.29
C HIS A 42 26.41 3.03 31.92
N LYS A 43 25.34 2.42 31.40
CA LYS A 43 24.01 2.47 31.99
C LYS A 43 23.66 1.12 32.59
N GLN A 44 23.15 1.12 33.81
CA GLN A 44 22.57 -0.05 34.45
C GLN A 44 21.12 0.24 34.86
N ILE A 45 20.19 -0.64 34.47
CA ILE A 45 18.76 -0.45 34.74
C ILE A 45 18.45 -0.80 36.19
N PHE A 46 17.95 0.17 36.97
CA PHE A 46 17.49 -0.03 38.35
C PHE A 46 15.98 -0.29 38.42
N LYS A 47 15.21 0.29 37.48
CA LYS A 47 13.78 0.03 37.30
C LYS A 47 13.47 0.03 35.82
N VAL A 48 12.86 -1.03 35.33
CA VAL A 48 12.43 -1.16 33.94
C VAL A 48 11.30 -0.16 33.65
N GLY A 49 11.40 0.54 32.53
CA GLY A 49 10.35 1.44 32.05
C GLY A 49 9.13 0.69 31.50
N ARG A 50 8.24 1.40 30.80
CA ARG A 50 7.06 0.85 30.12
C ARG A 50 7.15 1.10 28.61
N GLY A 51 6.55 0.19 27.84
CA GLY A 51 6.56 0.24 26.37
C GLY A 51 7.96 0.01 25.78
N ILE A 52 8.05 -0.07 24.45
CA ILE A 52 9.35 -0.22 23.77
C ILE A 52 9.92 1.09 23.22
N ASN A 53 9.11 2.15 23.19
CA ASN A 53 9.50 3.44 22.64
C ASN A 53 10.54 4.16 23.52
N LYS A 54 11.34 4.98 22.85
CA LYS A 54 12.38 5.81 23.46
C LYS A 54 12.25 7.23 22.90
N PRO A 55 12.67 8.25 23.65
CA PRO A 55 12.62 9.61 23.16
C PRO A 55 13.58 9.80 21.99
N ALA A 56 13.22 10.70 21.08
CA ALA A 56 14.00 11.08 19.92
C ALA A 56 14.46 12.54 20.03
N LYS A 57 15.39 12.92 19.15
CA LYS A 57 15.84 14.31 19.04
C LYS A 57 14.66 15.28 18.89
N TYR A 58 14.73 16.40 19.61
CA TYR A 58 13.70 17.42 19.80
C TYR A 58 12.55 17.06 20.73
N ASP A 59 12.41 15.81 21.19
CA ASP A 59 11.37 15.48 22.17
C ASP A 59 11.55 16.29 23.45
N ASP A 60 10.41 16.71 24.01
CA ASP A 60 10.34 17.49 25.23
C ASP A 60 10.13 16.56 26.42
N LEU A 61 11.21 16.30 27.15
CA LEU A 61 11.32 15.32 28.22
C LEU A 61 11.02 15.94 29.58
N ILE A 62 10.39 15.16 30.45
CA ILE A 62 10.39 15.38 31.89
C ILE A 62 11.28 14.32 32.52
N VAL A 63 12.38 14.77 33.13
CA VAL A 63 13.39 13.89 33.74
C VAL A 63 13.71 14.29 35.18
N ARG A 64 14.26 13.35 35.93
CA ARG A 64 15.03 13.63 37.14
C ARG A 64 16.45 13.14 36.92
N ALA A 65 17.43 13.95 37.29
CA ALA A 65 18.85 13.60 37.19
C ALA A 65 19.58 14.11 38.42
N GLN A 66 20.30 13.22 39.09
CA GLN A 66 21.01 13.55 40.33
C GLN A 66 22.39 12.87 40.36
N LYS A 67 23.43 13.68 40.50
CA LYS A 67 24.79 13.18 40.74
C LYS A 67 24.87 12.56 42.14
N LEU A 68 25.57 11.44 42.24
CA LEU A 68 25.80 10.69 43.47
C LEU A 68 27.25 10.85 43.93
N THR A 69 27.47 10.69 45.24
CA THR A 69 28.81 10.77 45.85
C THR A 69 29.53 9.42 45.88
N GLU A 70 28.79 8.31 45.77
CA GLU A 70 29.29 6.94 45.85
C GLU A 70 28.55 6.05 44.85
N ASN A 71 29.10 4.87 44.56
CA ASN A 71 28.44 3.87 43.73
C ASN A 71 27.14 3.39 44.42
N PRO A 72 25.96 3.53 43.77
CA PRO A 72 24.70 3.06 44.35
C PRO A 72 24.49 1.53 44.25
N ASP A 73 25.40 0.78 43.63
CA ASP A 73 25.29 -0.67 43.46
C ASP A 73 25.03 -1.39 44.80
N GLY A 74 23.91 -2.10 44.88
CA GLY A 74 23.44 -2.79 46.10
C GLY A 74 22.36 -2.03 46.90
N LYS A 75 22.06 -0.77 46.58
CA LYS A 75 21.00 0.05 47.22
C LYS A 75 19.92 0.49 46.22
N ILE A 76 19.45 -0.44 45.38
CA ILE A 76 18.52 -0.13 44.26
C ILE A 76 17.23 0.53 44.77
N SER A 77 16.56 -0.07 45.76
CA SER A 77 15.28 0.45 46.28
C SER A 77 15.40 1.85 46.87
N ASP A 78 16.44 2.07 47.69
CA ASP A 78 16.72 3.37 48.30
C ASP A 78 17.04 4.42 47.23
N SER A 79 17.77 4.04 46.18
CA SER A 79 18.08 4.91 45.05
C SER A 79 16.83 5.33 44.29
N ILE A 80 15.92 4.39 44.00
CA ILE A 80 14.64 4.70 43.34
C ILE A 80 13.81 5.66 44.20
N GLN A 81 13.70 5.40 45.51
CA GLN A 81 12.97 6.29 46.41
C GLN A 81 13.63 7.67 46.50
N TYR A 82 14.96 7.73 46.51
CA TYR A 82 15.71 8.97 46.52
C TYR A 82 15.45 9.81 45.28
N ILE A 83 15.65 9.27 44.06
CA ILE A 83 15.47 10.04 42.83
C ILE A 83 14.03 10.53 42.70
N GLN A 84 13.04 9.75 43.13
CA GLN A 84 11.62 10.14 43.04
C GLN A 84 11.27 11.39 43.85
N ASN A 85 12.08 11.73 44.86
CA ASN A 85 11.93 12.93 45.68
C ASN A 85 12.81 14.10 45.21
N THR A 86 13.55 13.94 44.12
CA THR A 86 14.36 15.02 43.54
C THR A 86 13.57 15.90 42.57
N LYS A 87 14.15 17.05 42.22
CA LYS A 87 13.57 18.03 41.31
C LYS A 87 13.41 17.45 39.90
N GLN A 88 12.32 17.82 39.24
CA GLN A 88 12.06 17.50 37.85
C GLN A 88 12.58 18.63 36.95
N TYR A 89 13.13 18.24 35.81
CA TYR A 89 13.62 19.13 34.77
C TYR A 89 12.88 18.86 33.48
N GLN A 90 12.49 19.93 32.79
CA GLN A 90 11.98 19.86 31.43
C GLN A 90 13.14 20.10 30.45
N VAL A 91 13.36 19.16 29.52
CA VAL A 91 14.51 19.15 28.62
C VAL A 91 14.07 18.80 27.21
N VAL A 92 14.34 19.70 26.27
CA VAL A 92 14.19 19.47 24.82
C VAL A 92 15.49 18.87 24.26
N LEU A 93 15.44 17.64 23.75
CA LEU A 93 16.62 16.92 23.26
C LEU A 93 17.26 17.60 22.04
N GLY A 94 18.59 17.69 22.03
CA GLY A 94 19.36 18.24 20.91
C GLY A 94 19.23 19.75 20.72
N MET A 95 18.58 20.45 21.67
CA MET A 95 18.47 21.91 21.71
C MET A 95 19.05 22.54 22.98
N ASN A 96 19.33 21.74 24.00
CA ASN A 96 19.90 22.21 25.26
C ASN A 96 21.42 21.99 25.30
N SER A 97 22.14 22.74 26.13
CA SER A 97 23.60 22.66 26.27
C SER A 97 24.07 21.50 27.17
N TYR A 98 23.40 20.35 27.13
CA TYR A 98 23.83 19.17 27.90
C TYR A 98 25.03 18.50 27.22
N PRO A 99 25.92 17.83 27.98
CA PRO A 99 26.96 16.99 27.41
C PRO A 99 26.36 15.87 26.55
N GLU A 100 27.03 15.48 25.46
CA GLU A 100 26.55 14.46 24.52
C GLU A 100 26.17 13.14 25.21
N TRP A 101 26.98 12.69 26.19
CA TRP A 101 26.67 11.46 26.92
C TRP A 101 25.35 11.52 27.69
N TRP A 102 24.94 12.71 28.15
CA TRP A 102 23.71 12.90 28.91
C TRP A 102 22.50 12.68 28.00
N GLU A 103 22.55 13.23 26.78
CA GLU A 103 21.50 13.04 25.77
C GLU A 103 21.42 11.56 25.35
N LEU A 104 22.55 10.93 25.07
CA LEU A 104 22.61 9.51 24.71
C LEU A 104 22.06 8.59 25.81
N VAL A 105 22.23 8.96 27.08
CA VAL A 105 21.63 8.23 28.21
C VAL A 105 20.12 8.28 28.10
N VAL A 106 19.50 9.46 28.05
CA VAL A 106 18.03 9.56 28.05
C VAL A 106 17.40 9.02 26.76
N GLU A 107 18.06 9.16 25.60
CA GLU A 107 17.66 8.51 24.33
C GLU A 107 17.66 6.98 24.43
N SER A 108 18.43 6.41 25.35
CA SER A 108 18.47 4.97 25.57
C SER A 108 17.36 4.45 26.50
N MET A 109 16.67 5.34 27.24
CA MET A 109 15.74 5.03 28.32
C MET A 109 14.29 4.90 27.83
N LYS A 110 13.50 4.09 28.55
CA LYS A 110 12.04 3.95 28.38
C LYS A 110 11.26 4.79 29.39
N GLN A 111 9.96 5.01 29.13
CA GLN A 111 9.13 5.81 30.03
C GLN A 111 9.02 5.18 31.42
N GLY A 112 9.32 5.93 32.47
CA GLY A 112 9.35 5.48 33.85
C GLY A 112 10.58 4.66 34.26
N GLU A 113 11.56 4.50 33.37
CA GLU A 113 12.84 3.82 33.66
C GLU A 113 13.65 4.63 34.67
N VAL A 114 14.27 3.93 35.64
CA VAL A 114 15.29 4.49 36.53
C VAL A 114 16.60 3.76 36.24
N SER A 115 17.67 4.51 36.00
CA SER A 115 18.96 3.94 35.63
C SER A 115 20.12 4.62 36.35
N ASN A 116 21.07 3.80 36.79
CA ASN A 116 22.38 4.22 37.29
C ASN A 116 23.33 4.41 36.11
N ILE A 117 24.01 5.55 36.06
CA ILE A 117 24.99 5.88 35.03
C ILE A 117 26.36 5.96 35.68
N LYS A 118 27.25 5.06 35.27
CA LYS A 118 28.64 5.05 35.67
C LYS A 118 29.50 5.61 34.55
N ILE A 119 30.23 6.67 34.84
CA ILE A 119 31.15 7.32 33.91
C ILE A 119 32.57 7.01 34.38
N GLU A 120 33.33 6.30 33.54
CA GLU A 120 34.76 6.05 33.76
C GLU A 120 35.58 7.11 33.04
N HIS A 121 36.32 7.92 33.80
CA HIS A 121 37.31 8.84 33.27
C HIS A 121 38.67 8.15 33.23
N LEU A 122 39.31 8.17 32.06
CA LEU A 122 40.59 7.50 31.81
C LEU A 122 41.70 8.52 31.61
N LYS A 123 42.93 8.10 31.88
CA LYS A 123 44.15 8.83 31.54
C LYS A 123 45.17 7.90 30.91
N PHE A 124 46.14 8.46 30.20
CA PHE A 124 47.31 7.72 29.78
C PHE A 124 48.30 7.61 30.94
N ASP A 125 48.78 6.41 31.22
CA ASP A 125 49.86 6.18 32.15
C ASP A 125 51.23 6.47 31.50
N LYS A 126 52.32 6.19 32.23
CA LYS A 126 53.69 6.42 31.77
C LYS A 126 54.12 5.54 30.58
N ASN A 127 53.33 4.52 30.25
CA ASN A 127 53.58 3.57 29.17
C ASN A 127 52.61 3.79 27.99
N ASP A 128 51.95 4.95 27.93
CA ASP A 128 50.89 5.27 26.95
C ASP A 128 49.69 4.29 26.98
N MET A 129 49.45 3.63 28.12
CA MET A 129 48.30 2.75 28.33
C MET A 129 47.15 3.51 28.99
N LYS A 130 45.92 3.28 28.52
CA LYS A 130 44.72 3.88 29.12
C LYS A 130 44.40 3.18 30.44
N VAL A 131 44.48 3.92 31.54
CA VAL A 131 44.13 3.47 32.89
C VAL A 131 42.97 4.30 33.45
N LEU A 132 42.19 3.69 34.35
CA LEU A 132 41.12 4.40 35.06
C LEU A 132 41.73 5.49 35.95
N ASP A 133 41.21 6.70 35.84
CA ASP A 133 41.56 7.84 36.69
C ASP A 133 40.59 7.95 37.86
N TYR A 134 39.29 8.13 37.57
CA TYR A 134 38.21 8.14 38.54
C TYR A 134 36.88 7.76 37.91
N GLU A 135 35.89 7.46 38.76
CA GLU A 135 34.52 7.17 38.36
C GLU A 135 33.56 8.24 38.87
N GLU A 136 32.50 8.48 38.11
CA GLU A 136 31.40 9.37 38.44
C GLU A 136 30.06 8.65 38.29
N TYR A 137 29.12 8.91 39.20
CA TYR A 137 27.85 8.20 39.29
C TYR A 137 26.67 9.17 39.21
N TRP A 138 25.69 8.84 38.38
CA TRP A 138 24.43 9.59 38.27
C TRP A 138 23.23 8.66 38.33
N LEU A 139 22.15 9.18 38.88
CA LEU A 139 20.85 8.52 38.85
C LEU A 139 19.90 9.30 37.96
N PHE A 140 19.27 8.60 37.02
CA PHE A 140 18.31 9.15 36.08
C PHE A 140 16.95 8.49 36.26
N GLU A 141 15.88 9.28 36.18
CA GLU A 141 14.52 8.81 35.94
C GLU A 141 13.94 9.55 34.73
N LEU A 142 13.54 8.81 33.69
CA LEU A 142 12.79 9.37 32.57
C LEU A 142 11.30 9.27 32.90
N ILE A 143 10.63 10.37 33.24
CA ILE A 143 9.23 10.33 33.70
C ILE A 143 8.27 10.20 32.51
N SER A 144 8.40 11.09 31.54
CA SER A 144 7.55 11.17 30.35
C SER A 144 8.21 12.05 29.29
N TRP A 145 7.68 12.04 28.08
CA TRP A 145 8.03 13.02 27.06
C TRP A 145 6.84 13.33 26.16
N THR A 146 6.89 14.50 25.53
CA THR A 146 6.05 14.86 24.38
C THR A 146 6.86 14.65 23.11
N THR A 147 6.33 13.89 22.16
CA THR A 147 7.01 13.65 20.88
C THR A 147 6.93 14.89 20.00
N ILE A 148 8.10 15.34 19.51
CA ILE A 148 8.23 16.51 18.65
C ILE A 148 8.96 16.11 17.38
N ILE A 149 8.34 16.37 16.23
CA ILE A 149 8.86 15.98 14.92
C ILE A 149 9.16 17.25 14.11
N ASP A 150 10.42 17.39 13.68
CA ASP A 150 10.80 18.34 12.63
C ASP A 150 10.36 17.79 11.27
N LEU A 151 9.19 18.23 10.79
CA LEU A 151 8.48 17.59 9.67
C LEU A 151 9.27 17.57 8.36
N ASN A 152 10.16 18.55 8.14
CA ASN A 152 10.95 18.67 6.91
C ASN A 152 12.46 18.53 7.16
N MET A 153 12.89 18.29 8.39
CA MET A 153 14.30 18.32 8.80
C MET A 153 15.00 19.65 8.48
N ASP A 154 14.25 20.75 8.48
CA ASP A 154 14.72 22.10 8.15
C ASP A 154 14.64 23.06 9.36
N LYS A 155 14.17 22.57 10.52
CA LYS A 155 13.89 23.35 11.72
C LYS A 155 12.89 24.49 11.48
N GLN A 156 12.02 24.36 10.48
CA GLN A 156 10.97 25.35 10.18
C GLN A 156 9.57 24.85 10.57
N TRP A 157 9.41 23.56 10.89
CA TRP A 157 8.13 22.92 11.20
C TRP A 157 8.27 21.92 12.35
N PHE A 158 7.85 22.29 13.54
CA PHE A 158 7.87 21.41 14.70
C PHE A 158 6.45 20.97 15.05
N LYS A 159 6.18 19.68 14.89
CA LYS A 159 4.91 19.04 15.22
C LYS A 159 5.00 18.35 16.57
N TYR A 160 4.27 18.86 17.54
CA TYR A 160 4.09 18.29 18.88
C TYR A 160 2.89 17.35 18.87
N ILE A 161 3.10 16.08 19.23
CA ILE A 161 2.02 15.11 19.36
C ILE A 161 1.49 15.19 20.79
N THR A 162 0.38 15.90 20.99
CA THR A 162 -0.25 16.09 22.31
C THR A 162 -1.19 14.94 22.67
N GLN A 163 -1.73 14.26 21.67
CA GLN A 163 -2.40 12.98 21.82
C GLN A 163 -2.01 12.08 20.65
N LYS A 164 -1.50 10.88 20.95
CA LYS A 164 -1.14 9.90 19.93
C LYS A 164 -2.38 9.39 19.21
N GLY A 165 -2.28 9.27 17.89
CA GLY A 165 -3.30 8.60 17.07
C GLY A 165 -3.12 7.08 17.02
N GLN A 166 -4.14 6.42 16.49
CA GLN A 166 -4.26 4.97 16.41
C GLN A 166 -4.05 4.47 14.98
N GLY A 167 -3.51 3.26 14.87
CA GLY A 167 -3.25 2.60 13.59
C GLY A 167 -2.05 3.18 12.81
N GLN A 168 -1.96 2.81 11.54
CA GLN A 168 -0.86 3.23 10.64
C GLN A 168 -1.35 4.05 9.44
N ASP A 169 -2.67 4.13 9.27
CA ASP A 169 -3.27 4.82 8.14
C ASP A 169 -3.10 6.35 8.33
N LYS A 170 -2.66 7.02 7.28
CA LYS A 170 -2.56 8.48 7.19
C LYS A 170 -3.53 9.01 6.14
N PRO A 171 -4.02 10.25 6.28
CA PRO A 171 -4.92 10.85 5.30
C PRO A 171 -4.29 11.01 3.92
N GLU A 172 -5.08 10.64 2.92
CA GLU A 172 -4.87 10.89 1.50
C GLU A 172 -5.99 11.76 0.94
N LYS A 173 -5.79 12.26 -0.27
CA LYS A 173 -6.67 13.24 -0.90
C LYS A 173 -8.12 12.76 -1.06
N HIS A 174 -8.33 11.48 -1.35
CA HIS A 174 -9.68 10.94 -1.55
C HIS A 174 -10.35 10.50 -0.25
N ASP A 175 -9.60 10.41 0.86
CA ASP A 175 -10.13 9.98 2.15
C ASP A 175 -11.13 10.99 2.71
N GLU A 176 -11.93 10.53 3.67
CA GLU A 176 -12.83 11.38 4.42
C GLU A 176 -12.33 11.53 5.85
N LEU A 177 -12.37 12.75 6.38
CA LEU A 177 -11.91 13.07 7.72
C LEU A 177 -12.99 13.75 8.56
N GLN A 178 -13.08 13.36 9.82
CA GLN A 178 -13.71 14.19 10.85
C GLN A 178 -12.60 14.90 11.61
N PHE A 179 -12.52 16.22 11.48
CA PHE A 179 -11.40 16.98 12.03
C PHE A 179 -11.80 18.39 12.44
N SER A 180 -10.94 18.98 13.27
CA SER A 180 -10.97 20.40 13.61
C SER A 180 -9.58 20.99 13.52
N TYR A 181 -9.49 22.29 13.27
CA TYR A 181 -8.24 23.03 13.42
C TYR A 181 -8.47 24.46 13.87
N SER A 182 -7.47 25.01 14.55
CA SER A 182 -7.35 26.44 14.84
C SER A 182 -5.93 26.88 14.50
N LEU A 183 -5.83 27.94 13.70
CA LEU A 183 -4.58 28.50 13.23
C LEU A 183 -4.37 29.87 13.85
N TYR A 184 -3.26 30.06 14.56
CA TYR A 184 -2.94 31.30 15.26
C TYR A 184 -1.60 31.89 14.76
N HIS A 185 -1.46 33.21 14.86
CA HIS A 185 -0.20 33.93 14.68
C HIS A 185 0.35 34.38 16.03
N GLY A 186 1.66 34.26 16.22
CA GLY A 186 2.36 34.75 17.41
C GLY A 186 2.52 33.70 18.51
N LYS A 187 3.10 34.13 19.65
CA LYS A 187 3.45 33.26 20.77
C LYS A 187 2.24 32.86 21.59
N GLU A 188 2.32 31.71 22.26
CA GLU A 188 1.22 31.10 23.04
C GLU A 188 0.47 32.10 23.96
N LYS A 189 1.21 32.96 24.66
CA LYS A 189 0.62 33.94 25.60
C LYS A 189 -0.26 35.00 24.94
N ASN A 190 0.03 35.35 23.68
CA ASN A 190 -0.60 36.48 22.95
C ASN A 190 -1.02 36.07 21.53
N LYS A 191 -1.33 34.78 21.30
CA LYS A 191 -1.61 34.25 19.97
C LYS A 191 -2.93 34.83 19.42
N GLN A 192 -2.94 35.23 18.16
CA GLN A 192 -4.12 35.76 17.48
C GLN A 192 -4.70 34.72 16.52
N LEU A 193 -5.99 34.43 16.62
CA LEU A 193 -6.66 33.51 15.71
C LEU A 193 -6.72 34.07 14.27
N ILE A 194 -6.30 33.27 13.30
CA ILE A 194 -6.28 33.58 11.86
C ILE A 194 -7.41 32.85 11.14
N ALA A 195 -7.56 31.55 11.41
CA ALA A 195 -8.54 30.69 10.76
C ALA A 195 -8.88 29.52 11.68
N GLU A 196 -10.10 29.02 11.58
CA GLU A 196 -10.52 27.84 12.30
C GLU A 196 -11.56 27.04 11.52
N GLN A 197 -11.65 25.76 11.85
CA GLN A 197 -12.74 24.89 11.48
C GLN A 197 -13.12 24.05 12.69
N ALA A 198 -14.37 24.19 13.13
CA ALA A 198 -14.94 23.34 14.17
C ALA A 198 -15.05 21.88 13.69
N MET A 199 -15.11 20.95 14.65
CA MET A 199 -15.26 19.53 14.38
C MET A 199 -16.50 19.29 13.51
N SER A 200 -16.33 18.61 12.37
CA SER A 200 -17.47 18.24 11.52
C SER A 200 -18.33 17.17 12.22
N GLN A 201 -19.64 17.15 11.93
CA GLN A 201 -20.54 16.12 12.48
C GLN A 201 -20.25 14.74 11.89
N GLU A 202 -19.91 14.70 10.60
CA GLU A 202 -19.59 13.49 9.84
C GLU A 202 -18.23 13.68 9.14
N PRO A 203 -17.55 12.58 8.76
CA PRO A 203 -16.37 12.64 7.92
C PRO A 203 -16.65 13.36 6.59
N VAL A 204 -15.81 14.33 6.25
CA VAL A 204 -15.91 15.13 5.01
C VAL A 204 -14.84 14.70 4.01
N PRO A 205 -15.17 14.56 2.70
CA PRO A 205 -14.19 14.22 1.67
C PRO A 205 -13.10 15.28 1.56
N MET A 206 -11.84 14.88 1.69
CA MET A 206 -10.72 15.82 1.65
C MET A 206 -10.51 16.45 0.27
N GLN A 207 -10.88 15.75 -0.79
CA GLN A 207 -10.78 16.27 -2.15
C GLN A 207 -11.57 17.57 -2.31
N ASP A 208 -12.75 17.66 -1.70
CA ASP A 208 -13.62 18.84 -1.79
C ASP A 208 -13.04 20.05 -1.04
N LEU A 209 -12.24 19.82 0.01
CA LEU A 209 -11.62 20.89 0.80
C LEU A 209 -10.24 21.31 0.27
N VAL A 210 -9.54 20.37 -0.38
CA VAL A 210 -8.21 20.61 -0.95
C VAL A 210 -8.32 21.25 -2.34
N ASP A 211 -9.24 20.75 -3.18
CA ASP A 211 -9.43 21.24 -4.55
C ASP A 211 -10.62 22.21 -4.69
N GLY A 212 -11.58 22.18 -3.77
CA GLY A 212 -12.82 22.95 -3.89
C GLY A 212 -12.74 24.39 -3.37
N GLU A 213 -13.90 25.04 -3.33
CA GLU A 213 -14.03 26.47 -3.01
C GLU A 213 -13.83 26.79 -1.52
N LYS A 214 -14.16 25.85 -0.63
CA LYS A 214 -13.91 25.95 0.82
C LYS A 214 -12.48 25.50 1.10
N GLN A 215 -11.54 26.44 1.02
CA GLN A 215 -10.12 26.11 1.03
C GLN A 215 -9.62 25.81 2.45
N LEU A 216 -9.28 24.55 2.70
CA LEU A 216 -8.42 24.20 3.81
C LEU A 216 -7.01 24.79 3.55
N PRO A 217 -6.39 25.50 4.51
CA PRO A 217 -5.02 25.96 4.34
C PRO A 217 -4.09 24.79 4.01
N GLN A 218 -3.25 24.95 3.00
CA GLN A 218 -2.40 23.88 2.48
C GLN A 218 -1.35 23.45 3.51
N THR A 219 -0.96 24.41 4.35
CA THR A 219 -0.17 24.21 5.55
C THR A 219 -0.84 23.24 6.52
N VAL A 220 -2.12 23.45 6.83
CA VAL A 220 -2.91 22.57 7.70
C VAL A 220 -3.05 21.19 7.06
N TRP A 221 -3.37 21.13 5.77
CA TRP A 221 -3.43 19.86 5.02
C TRP A 221 -2.12 19.08 5.06
N LYS A 222 -0.98 19.76 4.86
CA LYS A 222 0.35 19.16 4.92
C LYS A 222 0.61 18.53 6.29
N ILE A 223 0.22 19.19 7.38
CA ILE A 223 0.35 18.65 8.74
C ILE A 223 -0.58 17.45 8.92
N MET A 224 -1.86 17.56 8.53
CA MET A 224 -2.85 16.49 8.66
C MET A 224 -2.43 15.20 7.96
N ARG A 225 -1.75 15.28 6.80
CA ARG A 225 -1.20 14.11 6.09
C ARG A 225 -0.12 13.34 6.87
N THR A 226 0.41 13.91 7.94
CA THR A 226 1.37 13.25 8.84
C THR A 226 0.70 12.63 10.05
N MET A 227 -0.59 12.91 10.27
CA MET A 227 -1.35 12.51 11.45
C MET A 227 -2.08 11.18 11.22
N LYS A 228 -2.49 10.55 12.31
CA LYS A 228 -3.28 9.33 12.38
C LYS A 228 -4.68 9.62 12.95
N LYS A 229 -5.59 8.63 12.84
CA LYS A 229 -6.91 8.68 13.48
C LYS A 229 -6.77 8.92 14.99
N GLY A 230 -7.55 9.84 15.57
CA GLY A 230 -7.52 10.16 16.99
C GLY A 230 -6.32 10.98 17.45
N GLU A 231 -5.45 11.43 16.54
CA GLU A 231 -4.27 12.24 16.88
C GLU A 231 -4.67 13.69 17.13
N LYS A 232 -4.11 14.29 18.20
CA LYS A 232 -4.14 15.73 18.46
C LYS A 232 -2.73 16.26 18.43
N VAL A 233 -2.55 17.38 17.75
CA VAL A 233 -1.22 17.96 17.52
C VAL A 233 -1.25 19.47 17.66
N ILE A 234 -0.12 20.00 18.07
CA ILE A 234 0.21 21.42 17.95
C ILE A 234 1.39 21.50 17.00
N CYS A 235 1.29 22.25 15.91
CA CYS A 235 2.40 22.45 15.00
C CYS A 235 2.81 23.92 15.00
N LYS A 236 4.07 24.18 15.35
CA LYS A 236 4.68 25.51 15.28
C LYS A 236 5.52 25.59 14.00
N PHE A 237 5.30 26.59 13.17
CA PHE A 237 6.03 26.72 11.91
C PHE A 237 6.27 28.16 11.51
N HIS A 238 7.39 28.39 10.83
CA HIS A 238 7.85 29.73 10.45
C HIS A 238 6.86 30.40 9.49
N LEU A 239 6.54 31.69 9.72
CA LEU A 239 5.54 32.45 8.96
C LEU A 239 5.81 32.47 7.45
N GLU A 240 7.06 32.60 7.04
CA GLU A 240 7.42 32.57 5.61
C GLU A 240 7.10 31.24 4.91
N GLN A 241 7.08 30.11 5.64
CA GLN A 241 6.70 28.81 5.04
C GLN A 241 5.21 28.75 4.74
N PHE A 242 4.38 29.30 5.63
CA PHE A 242 2.96 29.48 5.39
C PHE A 242 2.74 30.31 4.11
N LYS A 243 3.30 31.53 4.08
CA LYS A 243 3.17 32.44 2.92
C LYS A 243 3.62 31.79 1.62
N LYS A 244 4.76 31.08 1.63
CA LYS A 244 5.30 30.38 0.47
C LYS A 244 4.37 29.28 -0.03
N LEU A 245 3.83 28.46 0.87
CA LEU A 245 3.00 27.32 0.50
C LEU A 245 1.63 27.76 -0.02
N GLU A 246 0.99 28.71 0.67
CA GLU A 246 -0.30 29.24 0.22
C GLU A 246 -0.14 29.99 -1.12
N LYS A 247 0.91 30.81 -1.30
CA LYS A 247 1.19 31.51 -2.56
C LYS A 247 1.52 30.58 -3.73
N TYR A 248 2.32 29.53 -3.50
CA TYR A 248 2.60 28.54 -4.56
C TYR A 248 1.31 27.88 -5.05
N ILE A 249 0.37 27.64 -4.14
CA ILE A 249 -0.92 27.06 -4.48
C ILE A 249 -1.78 28.08 -5.23
N GLU A 250 -1.84 29.34 -4.80
CA GLU A 250 -2.47 30.41 -5.59
C GLU A 250 -1.88 30.48 -7.01
N GLN A 251 -0.55 30.43 -7.18
CA GLN A 251 0.11 30.46 -8.49
C GLN A 251 -0.15 29.21 -9.33
N SER A 252 -0.15 28.02 -8.73
CA SER A 252 -0.46 26.78 -9.45
C SER A 252 -1.94 26.68 -9.83
N LYS A 253 -2.84 27.20 -8.98
CA LYS A 253 -4.24 27.44 -9.31
C LYS A 253 -4.36 28.46 -10.41
N ILE A 254 -3.64 29.58 -10.37
CA ILE A 254 -3.57 30.54 -11.47
C ILE A 254 -3.06 29.86 -12.75
N ASN A 255 -2.09 28.95 -12.71
CA ASN A 255 -1.66 28.23 -13.91
C ASN A 255 -2.69 27.19 -14.40
N LEU A 256 -3.52 26.64 -13.52
CA LEU A 256 -4.67 25.76 -13.85
C LEU A 256 -5.90 26.57 -14.32
N GLN A 257 -6.11 27.78 -13.77
CA GLN A 257 -7.19 28.73 -14.02
C GLN A 257 -6.82 29.77 -15.09
N GLN A 258 -5.56 29.85 -15.53
CA GLN A 258 -5.16 30.59 -16.75
C GLN A 258 -5.55 29.80 -18.01
N LYS A 259 -6.16 28.62 -17.85
CA LYS A 259 -7.04 28.01 -18.86
C LYS A 259 -8.51 28.47 -18.77
N ASP A 260 -8.93 29.11 -17.68
CA ASP A 260 -10.30 29.57 -17.45
C ASP A 260 -10.32 30.93 -16.71
N THR A 261 -9.94 31.97 -17.46
CA THR A 261 -10.37 33.39 -17.37
C THR A 261 -10.43 34.14 -16.03
N ASN A 262 -9.58 35.18 -15.98
CA ASN A 262 -9.71 36.50 -15.32
C ASN A 262 -11.12 36.98 -14.92
N GLN A 263 -11.29 37.48 -13.68
CA GLN A 263 -11.52 38.91 -13.38
C GLN A 263 -11.81 39.21 -11.88
N ASN A 264 -11.12 40.24 -11.40
CA ASN A 264 -11.48 41.27 -10.41
C ASN A 264 -11.36 41.04 -8.88
N GLU A 265 -10.61 42.00 -8.32
CA GLU A 265 -10.19 42.21 -6.93
C GLU A 265 -11.09 43.22 -6.16
N ASN A 266 -10.72 43.39 -4.87
CA ASN A 266 -10.91 44.55 -3.97
C ASN A 266 -12.18 44.53 -3.09
N GLU A 267 -12.18 44.83 -1.78
CA GLU A 267 -11.18 45.40 -0.88
C GLU A 267 -11.72 45.43 0.60
N LYS A 268 -10.82 45.70 1.55
CA LYS A 268 -10.97 46.45 2.85
C LYS A 268 -10.95 45.73 4.21
N LYS A 269 -9.93 46.17 4.98
CA LYS A 269 -9.64 46.04 6.42
C LYS A 269 -10.33 47.14 7.24
N GLN A 270 -10.51 46.93 8.55
CA GLN A 270 -10.20 47.96 9.58
C GLN A 270 -10.09 47.38 11.02
N GLU A 271 -9.18 47.99 11.79
CA GLU A 271 -8.68 47.68 13.15
C GLU A 271 -9.58 48.21 14.29
N TYR A 272 -9.41 47.71 15.53
CA TYR A 272 -9.51 48.51 16.79
C TYR A 272 -8.69 47.88 17.95
N ILE A 273 -8.39 48.71 18.96
CA ILE A 273 -7.23 48.71 19.89
C ILE A 273 -7.58 48.31 21.35
N LYS A 274 -6.64 47.57 22.00
CA LYS A 274 -6.18 47.45 23.42
C LYS A 274 -7.13 47.62 24.63
N SER A 275 -6.96 46.73 25.64
CA SER A 275 -6.35 47.04 26.96
C SER A 275 -6.35 45.84 27.94
N ASP A 276 -5.19 45.58 28.58
CA ASP A 276 -4.91 45.25 30.00
C ASP A 276 -5.78 44.21 30.77
N SER A 277 -5.32 43.36 31.69
CA SER A 277 -4.03 43.08 32.34
C SER A 277 -4.22 41.95 33.37
N GLN A 278 -3.11 41.33 33.78
CA GLN A 278 -2.80 40.69 35.07
C GLN A 278 -3.14 39.21 35.35
N ASP A 279 -2.03 38.44 35.34
CA ASP A 279 -1.78 37.17 36.01
C ASP A 279 -1.98 37.23 37.54
N SER A 280 -2.41 36.10 38.13
CA SER A 280 -2.19 35.80 39.55
C SER A 280 -1.81 34.33 39.75
N LEU A 281 -0.82 34.14 40.61
CA LEU A 281 0.02 32.95 40.82
C LEU A 281 -0.68 31.70 41.37
N GLU A 282 -0.18 30.56 40.90
CA GLU A 282 -0.36 29.20 41.43
C GLU A 282 0.45 28.92 42.71
N ASN A 283 -0.10 28.03 43.52
CA ASN A 283 0.47 27.44 44.73
C ASN A 283 1.56 26.40 44.42
N GLN A 284 2.62 26.41 45.22
CA GLN A 284 3.78 25.53 45.14
C GLN A 284 3.55 24.17 45.81
N GLN A 285 3.61 23.08 45.03
CA GLN A 285 4.18 21.79 45.43
C GLN A 285 4.39 20.93 44.17
N ASN A 286 5.61 20.39 43.98
CA ASN A 286 6.17 19.79 42.75
C ASN A 286 6.44 20.77 41.60
N GLN A 287 7.33 21.74 41.82
CA GLN A 287 7.76 22.64 40.74
C GLN A 287 8.65 21.89 39.73
N ILE A 288 8.11 21.63 38.54
CA ILE A 288 8.90 21.33 37.34
C ILE A 288 9.72 22.59 37.05
N ILE A 289 11.05 22.46 37.02
CA ILE A 289 11.90 23.53 36.53
C ILE A 289 11.75 23.54 35.01
N ARG A 290 10.89 24.44 34.52
CA ARG A 290 10.70 24.67 33.09
C ARG A 290 11.82 25.56 32.55
N LEU A 291 12.15 25.37 31.28
CA LEU A 291 12.99 26.33 30.55
C LEU A 291 12.32 27.71 30.58
N LYS A 292 13.12 28.78 30.67
CA LYS A 292 12.60 30.17 30.73
C LYS A 292 11.82 30.55 29.45
N GLN A 293 12.18 29.94 28.32
CA GLN A 293 11.50 30.04 27.02
C GLN A 293 11.61 28.68 26.30
N ASP A 294 10.63 28.35 25.45
CA ASP A 294 10.66 27.16 24.61
C ASP A 294 11.77 27.34 23.55
N PRO A 295 12.83 26.51 23.53
CA PRO A 295 13.96 26.68 22.61
C PRO A 295 13.54 26.56 21.15
N ILE A 296 12.44 25.85 20.85
CA ILE A 296 11.89 25.76 19.50
C ILE A 296 11.32 27.11 19.05
N GLU A 297 10.67 27.86 19.93
CA GLU A 297 10.15 29.19 19.60
C GLU A 297 11.27 30.19 19.30
N GLU A 298 12.41 30.09 20.01
CA GLU A 298 13.59 30.90 19.72
C GLU A 298 14.17 30.59 18.33
N VAL A 299 14.21 29.31 17.95
CA VAL A 299 14.67 28.86 16.62
C VAL A 299 13.75 29.36 15.50
N LEU A 300 12.43 29.40 15.75
CA LEU A 300 11.44 29.78 14.74
C LEU A 300 11.30 31.29 14.56
N GLY A 301 11.57 32.11 15.57
CA GLY A 301 11.41 33.57 15.46
C GLY A 301 9.94 34.00 15.35
N ASP A 302 9.49 34.34 14.13
CA ASP A 302 8.09 34.67 13.83
C ASP A 302 7.36 33.45 13.23
N PHE A 303 6.34 32.96 13.92
CA PHE A 303 5.72 31.67 13.65
C PHE A 303 4.21 31.68 13.81
N LEU A 304 3.58 30.69 13.20
CA LEU A 304 2.19 30.32 13.44
C LEU A 304 2.11 29.06 14.29
N ILE A 305 0.97 28.89 14.93
CA ILE A 305 0.59 27.72 15.70
C ILE A 305 -0.67 27.12 15.07
N ALA A 306 -0.60 25.89 14.61
CA ALA A 306 -1.76 25.12 14.18
C ALA A 306 -2.09 24.06 15.22
N GLU A 307 -3.25 24.17 15.85
CA GLU A 307 -3.84 23.14 16.69
C GLU A 307 -4.77 22.30 15.81
N ILE A 308 -4.54 20.99 15.72
CA ILE A 308 -5.30 20.11 14.82
C ILE A 308 -5.68 18.83 15.56
N GLU A 309 -6.93 18.42 15.39
CA GLU A 309 -7.44 17.12 15.85
C GLU A 309 -8.07 16.37 14.67
N ILE A 310 -7.66 15.12 14.47
CA ILE A 310 -8.37 14.18 13.59
C ILE A 310 -9.09 13.19 14.50
N GLN A 311 -10.42 13.24 14.51
CA GLN A 311 -11.24 12.30 15.28
C GLN A 311 -11.43 10.98 14.52
N GLU A 312 -11.84 11.07 13.26
CA GLU A 312 -12.09 9.91 12.39
C GLU A 312 -11.36 10.05 11.06
N LEU A 313 -10.85 8.93 10.55
CA LEU A 313 -10.23 8.79 9.24
C LEU A 313 -10.86 7.58 8.54
N VAL A 314 -11.58 7.86 7.46
CA VAL A 314 -12.19 6.83 6.60
C VAL A 314 -11.41 6.75 5.30
N LYS A 315 -10.83 5.57 5.04
CA LYS A 315 -10.05 5.34 3.81
C LYS A 315 -10.97 5.17 2.60
N VAL A 316 -10.66 5.90 1.53
CA VAL A 316 -11.37 5.84 0.26
C VAL A 316 -10.38 5.61 -0.88
N ASP A 317 -10.45 4.45 -1.51
CA ASP A 317 -9.59 4.08 -2.63
C ASP A 317 -10.27 4.38 -3.97
N ASP A 318 -9.62 5.12 -4.87
CA ASP A 318 -10.03 5.14 -6.27
C ASP A 318 -9.61 3.83 -6.95
N LEU A 319 -10.60 3.02 -7.35
CA LEU A 319 -10.34 1.68 -7.88
C LEU A 319 -9.67 1.71 -9.26
N PHE A 320 -9.80 2.80 -10.01
CA PHE A 320 -9.33 2.90 -11.40
C PHE A 320 -8.47 4.13 -11.67
N GLY A 321 -8.42 5.10 -10.76
CA GLY A 321 -7.64 6.34 -10.87
C GLY A 321 -8.32 7.42 -11.72
N ASP A 322 -9.57 7.21 -12.10
CA ASP A 322 -10.38 8.12 -12.94
C ASP A 322 -11.68 8.56 -12.25
N GLY A 323 -11.86 8.24 -10.96
CA GLY A 323 -13.06 8.53 -10.18
C GLY A 323 -14.30 7.71 -10.56
N SER A 324 -14.20 6.76 -11.51
CA SER A 324 -15.36 5.97 -11.96
C SER A 324 -15.94 5.06 -10.87
N ALA A 325 -15.10 4.59 -9.96
CA ALA A 325 -15.53 3.83 -8.79
C ALA A 325 -14.63 4.06 -7.58
N LEU A 326 -15.24 4.39 -6.45
CA LEU A 326 -14.58 4.60 -5.17
C LEU A 326 -14.92 3.49 -4.19
N LYS A 327 -13.92 3.02 -3.43
CA LYS A 327 -14.07 2.04 -2.36
C LYS A 327 -13.86 2.72 -1.02
N ARG A 328 -14.96 2.96 -0.31
CA ARG A 328 -14.98 3.49 1.06
C ARG A 328 -14.93 2.36 2.07
N ARG A 329 -13.85 2.27 2.84
CA ARG A 329 -13.62 1.19 3.81
C ARG A 329 -14.37 1.47 5.11
N ILE A 330 -15.35 0.63 5.44
CA ILE A 330 -16.18 0.76 6.65
C ILE A 330 -15.52 0.04 7.83
N TYR A 331 -15.12 -1.20 7.63
CA TYR A 331 -14.40 -1.99 8.64
C TYR A 331 -13.09 -2.48 8.05
N LYS A 332 -11.99 -2.26 8.78
CA LYS A 332 -10.65 -2.70 8.39
C LYS A 332 -10.53 -4.22 8.53
N GLY A 333 -10.08 -4.90 7.47
CA GLY A 333 -9.78 -6.32 7.53
C GLY A 333 -8.42 -6.63 8.16
N LYS A 334 -8.23 -7.91 8.50
CA LYS A 334 -7.02 -8.51 9.08
C LYS A 334 -6.06 -9.00 7.99
N ASN A 335 -4.81 -9.24 8.39
CA ASN A 335 -3.70 -9.74 7.58
C ASN A 335 -3.09 -8.74 6.58
N SER A 336 -1.83 -9.00 6.21
CA SER A 336 -1.07 -8.26 5.19
C SER A 336 -1.07 -8.97 3.83
N SER A 337 -1.57 -10.21 3.76
CA SER A 337 -1.49 -11.03 2.55
C SER A 337 -2.31 -10.44 1.40
N LYS A 338 -1.71 -10.43 0.22
CA LYS A 338 -2.28 -9.81 -0.97
C LYS A 338 -3.20 -10.77 -1.70
N VAL A 339 -4.36 -10.29 -2.11
CA VAL A 339 -5.26 -11.05 -3.00
C VAL A 339 -4.67 -11.10 -4.41
N GLU A 340 -4.47 -12.32 -4.91
CA GLU A 340 -3.98 -12.55 -6.27
C GLU A 340 -5.10 -12.95 -7.22
N LYS A 341 -4.83 -12.90 -8.53
CA LYS A 341 -5.85 -13.20 -9.56
C LYS A 341 -6.44 -14.61 -9.42
N ILE A 342 -5.67 -15.55 -8.91
CA ILE A 342 -6.07 -16.94 -8.76
C ILE A 342 -6.77 -17.24 -7.42
N SER A 343 -6.71 -16.29 -6.48
CA SER A 343 -7.29 -16.44 -5.13
C SER A 343 -8.77 -16.77 -5.23
N LEU A 344 -9.18 -17.75 -4.42
CA LEU A 344 -10.57 -18.09 -4.19
C LEU A 344 -11.11 -17.14 -3.13
N MET A 345 -12.05 -16.29 -3.50
CA MET A 345 -12.66 -15.29 -2.62
C MET A 345 -13.95 -15.84 -2.03
N LYS A 346 -14.12 -15.70 -0.72
CA LYS A 346 -15.40 -15.89 -0.01
C LYS A 346 -15.89 -14.53 0.48
N PHE A 347 -17.03 -14.08 -0.01
CA PHE A 347 -17.53 -12.75 0.30
C PHE A 347 -19.06 -12.66 0.29
N GLU A 348 -19.58 -11.72 1.08
CA GLU A 348 -20.98 -11.29 1.02
C GLU A 348 -21.09 -10.05 0.14
N ILE A 349 -22.20 -9.92 -0.57
CA ILE A 349 -22.49 -8.77 -1.43
C ILE A 349 -23.94 -8.34 -1.26
N GLU A 350 -24.13 -7.04 -1.10
CA GLU A 350 -25.42 -6.38 -1.33
C GLU A 350 -25.29 -5.39 -2.47
N ILE A 351 -26.32 -5.29 -3.31
CA ILE A 351 -26.36 -4.40 -4.45
C ILE A 351 -27.49 -3.41 -4.27
N TYR A 352 -27.16 -2.13 -4.41
CA TYR A 352 -28.07 -1.01 -4.28
C TYR A 352 -28.09 -0.19 -5.57
N VAL A 353 -29.31 0.17 -5.99
CA VAL A 353 -29.60 1.08 -7.10
C VAL A 353 -30.58 2.12 -6.58
N ASP A 354 -30.32 3.40 -6.81
CA ASP A 354 -31.17 4.50 -6.32
C ASP A 354 -31.51 4.40 -4.83
N LYS A 355 -30.51 4.02 -4.03
CA LYS A 355 -30.60 3.77 -2.56
C LYS A 355 -31.50 2.61 -2.15
N GLN A 356 -32.07 1.85 -3.09
CA GLN A 356 -32.85 0.64 -2.82
C GLN A 356 -31.99 -0.60 -2.98
N LYS A 357 -32.09 -1.53 -2.01
CA LYS A 357 -31.41 -2.83 -2.11
C LYS A 357 -32.15 -3.72 -3.10
N ILE A 358 -31.49 -4.10 -4.19
CA ILE A 358 -32.05 -5.00 -5.21
C ILE A 358 -31.60 -6.45 -5.02
N TYR A 359 -30.51 -6.67 -4.28
CA TYR A 359 -29.95 -7.99 -4.03
C TYR A 359 -29.17 -8.03 -2.71
N SER A 360 -29.22 -9.18 -2.03
CA SER A 360 -28.31 -9.54 -0.94
C SER A 360 -27.95 -11.01 -1.11
N SER A 361 -26.66 -11.34 -0.97
CA SER A 361 -26.24 -12.73 -0.89
C SER A 361 -26.64 -13.37 0.43
N VAL A 362 -26.91 -12.58 1.48
CA VAL A 362 -27.26 -13.08 2.82
C VAL A 362 -28.76 -13.38 2.88
N TYR A 363 -29.10 -14.65 3.04
CA TYR A 363 -30.48 -15.08 3.20
C TYR A 363 -30.84 -15.24 4.68
N LYS A 364 -31.73 -14.40 5.21
CA LYS A 364 -32.31 -14.59 6.55
C LYS A 364 -33.62 -15.36 6.43
N ASN A 365 -33.59 -16.65 6.79
CA ASN A 365 -34.81 -17.46 6.87
C ASN A 365 -35.49 -17.15 8.21
N MET A 366 -36.65 -16.48 8.20
CA MET A 366 -37.36 -16.10 9.44
C MET A 366 -38.21 -17.24 10.04
N ASP A 367 -38.35 -18.39 9.37
CA ASP A 367 -39.32 -19.43 9.75
C ASP A 367 -38.75 -20.69 10.41
N LEU A 368 -37.47 -20.73 10.80
CA LEU A 368 -36.92 -21.90 11.49
C LEU A 368 -36.08 -21.48 12.70
N LYS A 369 -36.41 -22.05 13.87
CA LYS A 369 -35.74 -21.89 15.17
C LYS A 369 -34.28 -22.38 15.21
N ASP A 370 -33.60 -22.56 14.08
CA ASP A 370 -32.26 -23.13 14.02
C ASP A 370 -31.36 -22.37 13.03
N LYS A 371 -30.34 -21.69 13.60
CA LYS A 371 -29.11 -21.13 12.98
C LYS A 371 -29.25 -20.39 11.64
N GLU A 372 -28.86 -19.10 11.62
CA GLU A 372 -28.68 -18.31 10.40
C GLU A 372 -27.89 -19.07 9.32
N LYS A 373 -28.54 -19.49 8.23
CA LYS A 373 -27.85 -20.06 7.07
C LYS A 373 -27.30 -18.93 6.21
N VAL A 374 -26.16 -18.38 6.60
CA VAL A 374 -25.46 -17.35 5.83
C VAL A 374 -24.97 -17.94 4.51
N THR A 375 -25.55 -17.50 3.39
CA THR A 375 -25.05 -17.79 2.05
C THR A 375 -24.04 -16.71 1.63
N TYR A 376 -22.84 -17.13 1.23
CA TYR A 376 -21.79 -16.26 0.68
C TYR A 376 -21.48 -16.67 -0.76
N TRP A 377 -20.87 -15.76 -1.51
CA TRP A 377 -20.35 -16.05 -2.83
C TRP A 377 -18.93 -16.60 -2.71
N GLU A 378 -18.65 -17.65 -3.48
CA GLU A 378 -17.33 -18.28 -3.54
C GLU A 378 -16.89 -18.36 -5.00
N TYR A 379 -15.96 -17.48 -5.37
CA TYR A 379 -15.47 -17.34 -6.75
C TYR A 379 -13.98 -17.09 -6.78
N HIS A 380 -13.29 -17.66 -7.76
CA HIS A 380 -11.94 -17.22 -8.07
C HIS A 380 -11.97 -15.82 -8.67
N LEU A 381 -11.02 -14.97 -8.29
CA LEU A 381 -11.00 -13.58 -8.74
C LEU A 381 -10.86 -13.43 -10.28
N ASP A 382 -10.23 -14.38 -10.95
CA ASP A 382 -10.10 -14.41 -12.41
C ASP A 382 -11.27 -15.10 -13.14
N ASP A 383 -12.30 -15.55 -12.42
CA ASP A 383 -13.50 -16.17 -13.01
C ASP A 383 -14.28 -15.16 -13.86
N PHE A 384 -14.81 -15.59 -14.99
CA PHE A 384 -15.68 -14.77 -15.84
C PHE A 384 -17.03 -14.48 -15.18
N LYS A 385 -17.38 -15.21 -14.11
CA LYS A 385 -18.56 -14.98 -13.27
C LYS A 385 -18.52 -13.69 -12.45
N LEU A 386 -17.40 -12.96 -12.43
CA LEU A 386 -17.30 -11.66 -11.78
C LEU A 386 -17.11 -10.53 -12.81
N SER A 387 -17.79 -9.41 -12.61
CA SER A 387 -17.57 -8.19 -13.39
C SER A 387 -16.18 -7.59 -13.16
N LYS A 388 -15.82 -6.59 -13.99
CA LYS A 388 -14.57 -5.85 -13.81
C LYS A 388 -14.61 -5.08 -12.49
N LEU A 389 -15.75 -4.50 -12.10
CA LEU A 389 -15.92 -3.78 -10.84
C LEU A 389 -15.61 -4.70 -9.65
N LEU A 390 -16.32 -5.82 -9.51
CA LEU A 390 -16.13 -6.75 -8.38
C LEU A 390 -14.68 -7.23 -8.28
N LYS A 391 -14.05 -7.54 -9.41
CA LYS A 391 -12.65 -7.98 -9.41
C LYS A 391 -11.69 -6.93 -8.85
N HIS A 392 -11.89 -5.66 -9.20
CA HIS A 392 -11.00 -4.59 -8.72
C HIS A 392 -11.31 -4.21 -7.27
N SER A 393 -12.57 -4.31 -6.85
CA SER A 393 -12.98 -4.10 -5.46
C SER A 393 -12.38 -5.18 -4.55
N LEU A 394 -12.66 -6.46 -4.83
CA LEU A 394 -12.25 -7.59 -4.00
C LEU A 394 -10.71 -7.74 -3.93
N ARG A 395 -9.99 -7.39 -5.00
CA ARG A 395 -8.51 -7.40 -5.02
C ARG A 395 -7.89 -6.46 -3.99
N ARG A 396 -8.61 -5.40 -3.59
CA ARG A 396 -8.17 -4.38 -2.63
C ARG A 396 -8.78 -4.58 -1.24
N MET A 397 -9.40 -5.72 -0.98
CA MET A 397 -9.98 -6.04 0.32
C MET A 397 -9.09 -7.00 1.10
N LYS A 398 -9.12 -6.86 2.43
CA LYS A 398 -8.51 -7.77 3.39
C LYS A 398 -9.54 -8.71 4.02
N LYS A 399 -9.09 -9.77 4.69
CA LYS A 399 -9.97 -10.74 5.37
C LYS A 399 -10.78 -10.05 6.48
N GLY A 400 -12.07 -10.27 6.54
CA GLY A 400 -12.99 -9.56 7.45
C GLY A 400 -13.27 -8.09 7.07
N GLU A 401 -12.70 -7.55 6.00
CA GLU A 401 -12.95 -6.15 5.60
C GLU A 401 -14.40 -5.98 5.11
N VAL A 402 -15.00 -4.85 5.47
CA VAL A 402 -16.27 -4.39 4.90
C VAL A 402 -16.06 -3.06 4.20
N SER A 403 -16.50 -2.96 2.96
CA SER A 403 -16.32 -1.77 2.12
C SER A 403 -17.58 -1.48 1.30
N ASN A 404 -17.90 -0.20 1.20
CA ASN A 404 -18.88 0.31 0.25
C ASN A 404 -18.16 0.68 -1.05
N ILE A 405 -18.65 0.17 -2.18
CA ILE A 405 -18.14 0.48 -3.51
C ILE A 405 -19.16 1.39 -4.19
N TYR A 406 -18.81 2.65 -4.36
CA TYR A 406 -19.61 3.63 -5.09
C TYR A 406 -19.15 3.65 -6.55
N CYS A 407 -19.96 3.10 -7.45
CA CYS A 407 -19.71 3.12 -8.89
C CYS A 407 -20.53 4.25 -9.50
N TYR A 408 -19.87 5.28 -10.03
CA TYR A 408 -20.50 6.44 -10.67
C TYR A 408 -20.60 6.29 -12.20
N ASN A 409 -19.92 5.27 -12.73
CA ASN A 409 -20.02 4.92 -14.13
C ASN A 409 -19.85 3.40 -14.32
N SER A 410 -20.97 2.69 -14.38
CA SER A 410 -20.99 1.24 -14.62
C SER A 410 -20.59 0.85 -16.05
N ASP A 411 -20.57 1.79 -16.99
CA ASP A 411 -20.23 1.53 -18.38
C ASP A 411 -18.81 1.00 -18.51
N GLY A 412 -18.67 -0.23 -19.01
CA GLY A 412 -17.37 -0.87 -19.11
C GLY A 412 -16.85 -1.53 -17.84
N LEU A 413 -17.49 -1.30 -16.69
CA LEU A 413 -17.16 -1.95 -15.42
C LEU A 413 -18.02 -3.18 -15.14
N ILE A 414 -19.31 -3.16 -15.53
CA ILE A 414 -20.27 -4.25 -15.30
C ILE A 414 -20.83 -4.72 -16.65
N LYS A 415 -20.11 -5.63 -17.32
CA LYS A 415 -20.46 -6.15 -18.67
C LYS A 415 -20.72 -7.65 -18.71
N ASN A 416 -20.40 -8.36 -17.64
CA ASN A 416 -20.46 -9.81 -17.54
C ASN A 416 -20.43 -10.20 -16.07
N GLY A 417 -20.75 -11.47 -15.80
CA GLY A 417 -20.71 -12.05 -14.47
C GLY A 417 -22.08 -12.12 -13.82
N ARG A 418 -22.13 -12.78 -12.67
CA ARG A 418 -23.36 -13.02 -11.91
C ARG A 418 -23.98 -11.72 -11.43
N ASP A 419 -23.15 -10.75 -11.05
CA ASP A 419 -23.61 -9.42 -10.65
C ASP A 419 -24.27 -8.67 -11.83
N PHE A 420 -23.71 -8.77 -13.02
CA PHE A 420 -24.35 -8.26 -14.24
C PHE A 420 -25.70 -8.94 -14.52
N GLU A 421 -25.77 -10.26 -14.44
CA GLU A 421 -27.01 -11.03 -14.65
C GLU A 421 -28.11 -10.63 -13.67
N ILE A 422 -27.78 -10.52 -12.38
CA ILE A 422 -28.72 -10.10 -11.33
C ILE A 422 -29.23 -8.67 -11.59
N ILE A 423 -28.33 -7.75 -11.93
CA ILE A 423 -28.72 -6.35 -12.21
C ILE A 423 -29.64 -6.30 -13.44
N LYS A 424 -29.29 -7.02 -14.52
CA LYS A 424 -30.14 -7.10 -15.72
C LYS A 424 -31.50 -7.72 -15.42
N GLU A 425 -31.59 -8.76 -14.60
CA GLU A 425 -32.85 -9.37 -14.20
C GLU A 425 -33.74 -8.40 -13.41
N LYS A 426 -33.17 -7.63 -12.47
CA LYS A 426 -33.93 -6.74 -11.58
C LYS A 426 -34.23 -5.36 -12.18
N CYS A 427 -33.36 -4.85 -13.04
CA CYS A 427 -33.43 -3.47 -13.55
C CYS A 427 -33.65 -3.38 -15.08
N GLY A 428 -33.57 -4.49 -15.82
CA GLY A 428 -33.66 -4.53 -17.29
C GLY A 428 -32.41 -4.03 -18.01
N ASP A 429 -31.86 -2.89 -17.59
CA ASP A 429 -30.54 -2.41 -17.98
C ASP A 429 -29.61 -2.21 -16.78
N VAL A 430 -28.32 -2.01 -17.02
CA VAL A 430 -27.32 -1.73 -15.98
C VAL A 430 -27.37 -0.23 -15.68
N PRO A 431 -27.81 0.21 -14.48
CA PRO A 431 -27.84 1.62 -14.11
C PRO A 431 -26.44 2.22 -14.10
N LYS A 432 -26.32 3.51 -14.42
CA LYS A 432 -25.02 4.22 -14.43
C LYS A 432 -24.38 4.26 -13.03
N ASN A 433 -25.19 4.56 -12.03
CA ASN A 433 -24.77 4.63 -10.63
C ASN A 433 -25.21 3.38 -9.87
N ILE A 434 -24.28 2.69 -9.23
CA ILE A 434 -24.56 1.47 -8.46
C ILE A 434 -23.69 1.47 -7.21
N ILE A 435 -24.23 0.99 -6.10
CA ILE A 435 -23.48 0.82 -4.86
C ILE A 435 -23.41 -0.67 -4.52
N TYR A 436 -22.21 -1.19 -4.26
CA TYR A 436 -22.04 -2.49 -3.63
C TYR A 436 -21.64 -2.33 -2.17
N ILE A 437 -22.23 -3.13 -1.29
CA ILE A 437 -21.70 -3.35 0.06
C ILE A 437 -21.05 -4.73 0.04
N LEU A 438 -19.74 -4.78 0.24
CA LEU A 438 -18.96 -6.00 0.20
C LEU A 438 -18.41 -6.30 1.59
N LYS A 439 -18.52 -7.55 2.02
CA LYS A 439 -17.78 -8.10 3.16
C LYS A 439 -16.91 -9.24 2.69
N CYS A 440 -15.60 -9.04 2.69
CA CYS A 440 -14.65 -10.08 2.37
C CYS A 440 -14.50 -11.00 3.58
N ILE A 441 -15.07 -12.19 3.54
CA ILE A 441 -15.00 -13.14 4.67
C ILE A 441 -13.59 -13.72 4.75
N ASP A 442 -13.12 -14.32 3.65
CA ASP A 442 -11.85 -15.02 3.58
C ASP A 442 -11.36 -15.14 2.13
N TYR A 443 -10.09 -15.45 1.94
CA TYR A 443 -9.54 -15.83 0.65
C TYR A 443 -8.32 -16.72 0.78
N THR A 444 -8.08 -17.53 -0.26
CA THR A 444 -6.81 -18.24 -0.40
C THR A 444 -5.70 -17.28 -0.82
N GLU A 445 -4.58 -17.32 -0.12
CA GLU A 445 -3.39 -16.56 -0.51
C GLU A 445 -2.87 -17.13 -1.83
N GLY A 446 -2.89 -16.31 -2.88
CA GLY A 446 -2.45 -16.79 -4.18
C GLY A 446 -0.93 -16.71 -4.27
N ARG A 447 -0.30 -17.83 -4.61
CA ARG A 447 1.12 -17.89 -4.95
C ARG A 447 1.31 -17.44 -6.40
N ASN A 448 2.45 -16.83 -6.69
CA ASN A 448 2.83 -16.50 -8.06
C ASN A 448 3.30 -17.77 -8.82
N ASN A 449 3.51 -17.68 -10.13
CA ASN A 449 3.90 -18.83 -10.97
C ASN A 449 5.17 -19.58 -10.49
N PHE A 450 6.04 -18.91 -9.73
CA PHE A 450 7.28 -19.48 -9.21
C PHE A 450 7.09 -20.28 -7.92
N ASN A 451 6.14 -19.86 -7.08
CA ASN A 451 5.90 -20.45 -5.77
C ASN A 451 4.77 -21.49 -5.77
N MET A 452 4.07 -21.65 -6.90
CA MET A 452 3.02 -22.65 -7.06
C MET A 452 3.59 -24.06 -7.19
N THR A 453 2.97 -25.02 -6.48
CA THR A 453 3.26 -26.45 -6.65
C THR A 453 2.73 -26.95 -8.01
N ILE A 454 3.14 -28.16 -8.40
CA ILE A 454 2.67 -28.77 -9.65
C ILE A 454 1.17 -29.05 -9.61
N ASP A 455 0.66 -29.56 -8.49
CA ASP A 455 -0.77 -29.81 -8.30
C ASP A 455 -1.59 -28.51 -8.38
N GLU A 456 -1.09 -27.43 -7.79
CA GLU A 456 -1.71 -26.10 -7.92
C GLU A 456 -1.71 -25.65 -9.38
N LYS A 457 -0.58 -25.75 -10.10
CA LYS A 457 -0.49 -25.41 -11.52
C LYS A 457 -1.48 -26.22 -12.36
N ILE A 458 -1.61 -27.51 -12.10
CA ILE A 458 -2.55 -28.41 -12.79
C ILE A 458 -3.99 -28.00 -12.50
N SER A 459 -4.37 -27.84 -11.22
CA SER A 459 -5.70 -27.42 -10.80
C SER A 459 -6.13 -26.10 -11.44
N HIS A 460 -5.23 -25.10 -11.41
CA HIS A 460 -5.46 -23.82 -12.08
C HIS A 460 -5.54 -23.95 -13.60
N SER A 461 -4.76 -24.84 -14.20
CA SER A 461 -4.80 -25.10 -15.65
C SER A 461 -6.14 -25.67 -16.10
N VAL A 462 -6.68 -26.64 -15.37
CA VAL A 462 -8.00 -27.24 -15.64
C VAL A 462 -9.08 -26.17 -15.58
N ARG A 463 -9.11 -25.37 -14.51
CA ARG A 463 -10.10 -24.30 -14.33
C ARG A 463 -10.02 -23.25 -15.43
N LYS A 464 -8.82 -22.71 -15.71
CA LYS A 464 -8.63 -21.70 -16.75
C LYS A 464 -8.97 -22.24 -18.14
N LYS A 465 -8.65 -23.50 -18.43
CA LYS A 465 -9.01 -24.17 -19.69
C LYS A 465 -10.51 -24.18 -19.87
N GLN A 466 -11.27 -24.55 -18.83
CA GLN A 466 -12.73 -24.55 -18.89
C GLN A 466 -13.27 -23.15 -19.25
N VAL A 467 -12.80 -22.10 -18.59
CA VAL A 467 -13.20 -20.72 -18.88
C VAL A 467 -12.84 -20.33 -20.32
N GLY A 468 -11.63 -20.65 -20.78
CA GLY A 468 -11.19 -20.37 -22.15
C GLY A 468 -12.03 -21.09 -23.21
N VAL A 469 -12.39 -22.35 -22.97
CA VAL A 469 -13.24 -23.15 -23.87
C VAL A 469 -14.67 -22.58 -23.93
N THR A 470 -15.25 -22.22 -22.79
CA THR A 470 -16.55 -21.55 -22.71
C THR A 470 -16.56 -20.25 -23.51
N LEU A 471 -15.53 -19.41 -23.36
CA LEU A 471 -15.37 -18.16 -24.13
C LEU A 471 -15.34 -18.38 -25.65
N ILE A 472 -14.74 -19.48 -26.11
CA ILE A 472 -14.73 -19.84 -27.54
C ILE A 472 -16.10 -20.34 -27.97
N LYS A 473 -16.69 -21.29 -27.23
CA LYS A 473 -17.91 -21.98 -27.65
C LYS A 473 -19.13 -21.06 -27.67
N GLU A 474 -19.36 -20.35 -26.57
CA GLU A 474 -20.57 -19.55 -26.36
C GLU A 474 -20.42 -18.13 -26.91
N TYR A 475 -19.25 -17.50 -26.73
CA TYR A 475 -19.08 -16.07 -27.00
C TYR A 475 -18.23 -15.77 -28.23
N LYS A 476 -17.64 -16.79 -28.88
CA LYS A 476 -16.66 -16.63 -29.99
C LYS A 476 -15.55 -15.63 -29.66
N ASN A 477 -15.20 -15.48 -28.38
CA ASN A 477 -14.27 -14.45 -27.90
C ASN A 477 -12.84 -14.99 -27.82
N TYR A 478 -12.24 -15.19 -29.00
CA TYR A 478 -10.88 -15.75 -29.12
C TYR A 478 -9.82 -14.89 -28.43
N LYS A 479 -9.97 -13.56 -28.46
CA LYS A 479 -9.03 -12.62 -27.82
C LYS A 479 -8.99 -12.78 -26.30
N LYS A 480 -10.14 -12.96 -25.65
CA LYS A 480 -10.19 -13.17 -24.20
C LYS A 480 -9.79 -14.60 -23.83
N ALA A 481 -10.24 -15.59 -24.60
CA ALA A 481 -9.86 -16.99 -24.41
C ALA A 481 -8.34 -17.21 -24.49
N LEU A 482 -7.68 -16.55 -25.45
CA LEU A 482 -6.22 -16.61 -25.63
C LEU A 482 -5.47 -16.25 -24.36
N LYS A 483 -5.90 -15.19 -23.64
CA LYS A 483 -5.28 -14.77 -22.38
C LYS A 483 -5.30 -15.87 -21.30
N TYR A 484 -6.34 -16.70 -21.29
CA TYR A 484 -6.41 -17.83 -20.36
C TYR A 484 -5.44 -18.94 -20.77
N PHE A 485 -5.34 -19.28 -22.05
CA PHE A 485 -4.41 -20.32 -22.52
C PHE A 485 -2.94 -19.90 -22.40
N GLU A 486 -2.62 -18.63 -22.69
CA GLU A 486 -1.28 -18.06 -22.46
C GLU A 486 -0.91 -18.09 -20.97
N ALA A 487 -1.85 -17.78 -20.08
CA ALA A 487 -1.62 -17.91 -18.64
C ALA A 487 -1.35 -19.36 -18.20
N ILE A 488 -1.97 -20.35 -18.84
CA ILE A 488 -1.66 -21.77 -18.59
C ILE A 488 -0.28 -22.12 -19.11
N ASN A 489 0.07 -21.70 -20.33
CA ASN A 489 1.39 -21.95 -20.91
C ASN A 489 2.50 -21.39 -20.01
N ALA A 490 2.28 -20.20 -19.44
CA ALA A 490 3.22 -19.55 -18.52
C ALA A 490 3.49 -20.34 -17.22
N TYR A 491 2.61 -21.25 -16.81
CA TYR A 491 2.88 -22.14 -15.65
C TYR A 491 3.97 -23.17 -15.93
N PHE A 492 4.15 -23.53 -17.20
CA PHE A 492 5.01 -24.64 -17.65
C PHE A 492 6.15 -24.21 -18.58
N GLU A 493 6.36 -22.89 -18.71
CA GLU A 493 7.43 -22.31 -19.53
C GLU A 493 8.74 -22.19 -18.74
N TYR A 494 8.65 -21.90 -17.45
CA TYR A 494 9.79 -21.70 -16.56
C TYR A 494 9.69 -22.60 -15.32
N GLY A 495 10.81 -23.19 -14.93
CA GLY A 495 10.93 -24.09 -13.77
C GLY A 495 11.66 -25.40 -14.11
N THR A 496 12.21 -26.03 -13.09
CA THR A 496 12.79 -27.38 -13.21
C THR A 496 11.67 -28.39 -13.02
N PHE A 497 11.45 -29.23 -14.02
CA PHE A 497 10.45 -30.31 -13.98
C PHE A 497 11.18 -31.64 -14.08
N TYR A 498 10.99 -32.52 -13.10
CA TYR A 498 11.51 -33.88 -13.12
C TYR A 498 10.63 -34.79 -14.01
N GLU A 499 11.05 -36.03 -14.23
CA GLU A 499 10.36 -36.93 -15.17
C GLU A 499 8.88 -37.18 -14.78
N GLU A 500 8.60 -37.36 -13.49
CA GLU A 500 7.23 -37.52 -12.98
C GLU A 500 6.38 -36.26 -13.23
N ASP A 501 6.96 -35.09 -12.98
CA ASP A 501 6.31 -33.79 -13.22
C ASP A 501 5.99 -33.59 -14.69
N LYS A 502 6.95 -33.88 -15.58
CA LYS A 502 6.78 -33.78 -17.04
C LYS A 502 5.63 -34.65 -17.51
N LYS A 503 5.51 -35.86 -16.96
CA LYS A 503 4.40 -36.77 -17.25
C LYS A 503 3.07 -36.21 -16.76
N ALA A 504 3.02 -35.67 -15.54
CA ALA A 504 1.81 -35.11 -14.95
C ALA A 504 1.30 -33.86 -15.69
N ILE A 505 2.19 -32.98 -16.15
CA ILE A 505 1.80 -31.72 -16.82
C ILE A 505 1.59 -31.87 -18.34
N TYR A 506 2.01 -33.00 -18.94
CA TYR A 506 2.04 -33.21 -20.39
C TYR A 506 0.71 -32.84 -21.08
N GLU A 507 -0.38 -33.44 -20.63
CA GLU A 507 -1.70 -33.24 -21.23
C GLU A 507 -2.20 -31.81 -21.08
N HIS A 508 -1.91 -31.17 -19.93
CA HIS A 508 -2.31 -29.80 -19.65
C HIS A 508 -1.54 -28.82 -20.52
N LYS A 509 -0.22 -29.00 -20.66
CA LYS A 509 0.65 -28.19 -21.52
C LYS A 509 0.26 -28.33 -22.98
N LEU A 510 0.09 -29.56 -23.48
CA LEU A 510 -0.32 -29.82 -24.85
C LEU A 510 -1.70 -29.24 -25.15
N SER A 511 -2.67 -29.43 -24.26
CA SER A 511 -4.02 -28.90 -24.43
C SER A 511 -4.06 -27.38 -24.47
N ALA A 512 -3.25 -26.70 -23.65
CA ALA A 512 -3.19 -25.24 -23.62
C ALA A 512 -2.55 -24.67 -24.90
N LEU A 513 -1.45 -25.26 -25.37
CA LEU A 513 -0.83 -24.89 -26.64
C LEU A 513 -1.79 -25.09 -27.82
N LEU A 514 -2.47 -26.23 -27.89
CA LEU A 514 -3.47 -26.49 -28.94
C LEU A 514 -4.61 -25.46 -28.93
N ASN A 515 -5.10 -25.06 -27.76
CA ASN A 515 -6.16 -24.07 -27.69
C ASN A 515 -5.65 -22.65 -28.01
N SER A 516 -4.44 -22.30 -27.59
CA SER A 516 -3.81 -21.03 -28.00
C SER A 516 -3.60 -20.95 -29.51
N GLY A 517 -3.18 -22.05 -30.15
CA GLY A 517 -3.08 -22.15 -31.60
C GLY A 517 -4.44 -21.96 -32.30
N LEU A 518 -5.53 -22.53 -31.76
CA LEU A 518 -6.87 -22.26 -32.27
C LEU A 518 -7.22 -20.77 -32.19
N CYS A 519 -6.90 -20.12 -31.08
CA CYS A 519 -7.13 -18.68 -30.91
C CYS A 519 -6.30 -17.85 -31.90
N TYR A 520 -5.00 -18.10 -32.06
CA TYR A 520 -4.17 -17.35 -33.00
C TYR A 520 -4.64 -17.52 -34.45
N GLN A 521 -5.06 -18.73 -34.83
CA GLN A 521 -5.65 -19.00 -36.14
C GLN A 521 -6.88 -18.13 -36.39
N ASN A 522 -7.83 -18.07 -35.44
CA ASN A 522 -9.06 -17.29 -35.60
C ASN A 522 -8.83 -15.77 -35.48
N LEU A 523 -7.70 -15.35 -34.90
CA LEU A 523 -7.28 -13.95 -34.80
C LEU A 523 -6.38 -13.51 -35.96
N GLY A 524 -6.04 -14.42 -36.90
CA GLY A 524 -5.14 -14.12 -38.03
C GLY A 524 -3.69 -13.82 -37.62
N GLN A 525 -3.25 -14.26 -36.43
CA GLN A 525 -1.90 -14.03 -35.93
C GLN A 525 -0.97 -15.17 -36.36
N TRP A 526 -0.62 -15.18 -37.65
CA TRP A 526 0.05 -16.31 -38.30
C TRP A 526 1.47 -16.58 -37.78
N ASP A 527 2.27 -15.55 -37.49
CA ASP A 527 3.62 -15.72 -36.92
C ASP A 527 3.57 -16.43 -35.56
N LYS A 528 2.64 -16.03 -34.69
CA LYS A 528 2.46 -16.66 -33.38
C LYS A 528 1.89 -18.06 -33.49
N LEU A 529 1.00 -18.30 -34.45
CA LEU A 529 0.49 -19.64 -34.75
C LEU A 529 1.62 -20.59 -35.16
N LEU A 530 2.57 -20.12 -35.97
CA LEU A 530 3.74 -20.89 -36.37
C LEU A 530 4.59 -21.26 -35.14
N ILE A 531 4.95 -20.27 -34.31
CA ILE A 531 5.74 -20.48 -33.09
C ILE A 531 5.06 -21.48 -32.14
N VAL A 532 3.77 -21.34 -31.88
CA VAL A 532 3.04 -22.28 -31.01
C VAL A 532 2.96 -23.67 -31.62
N SER A 533 2.83 -23.78 -32.94
CA SER A 533 2.81 -25.08 -33.60
C SER A 533 4.16 -25.78 -33.47
N ASP A 534 5.27 -25.05 -33.63
CA ASP A 534 6.62 -25.59 -33.41
C ASP A 534 6.81 -26.05 -31.95
N LYS A 535 6.38 -25.25 -30.97
CA LYS A 535 6.37 -25.66 -29.55
C LYS A 535 5.56 -26.94 -29.29
N ILE A 536 4.50 -27.22 -30.07
CA ILE A 536 3.75 -28.48 -29.97
C ILE A 536 4.56 -29.64 -30.55
N PHE A 537 5.28 -29.43 -31.66
CA PHE A 537 6.13 -30.46 -32.27
C PHE A 537 7.31 -30.86 -31.38
N ASP A 538 7.84 -29.94 -30.57
CA ASP A 538 8.85 -30.24 -29.56
C ASP A 538 8.34 -31.22 -28.48
N ILE A 539 7.02 -31.28 -28.28
CA ILE A 539 6.35 -32.11 -27.25
C ILE A 539 5.72 -33.37 -27.86
N CYS A 540 5.15 -33.25 -29.05
CA CYS A 540 4.42 -34.28 -29.77
C CYS A 540 4.70 -34.16 -31.27
N GLN A 541 5.68 -34.93 -31.74
CA GLN A 541 6.19 -34.86 -33.11
C GLN A 541 5.13 -35.15 -34.18
N ASN A 542 4.06 -35.87 -33.84
CA ASN A 542 3.08 -36.35 -34.83
C ASN A 542 1.65 -35.82 -34.63
N HIS A 543 1.47 -34.65 -34.00
CA HIS A 543 0.11 -34.16 -33.70
C HIS A 543 -0.62 -33.56 -34.93
N PRO A 544 -1.72 -34.16 -35.44
CA PRO A 544 -2.30 -33.76 -36.74
C PRO A 544 -2.92 -32.36 -36.76
N LYS A 545 -3.55 -31.92 -35.65
CA LYS A 545 -4.09 -30.55 -35.55
C LYS A 545 -2.98 -29.49 -35.53
N ALA A 546 -1.78 -29.85 -35.04
CA ALA A 546 -0.63 -28.95 -35.03
C ALA A 546 0.01 -28.88 -36.41
N ALA A 547 0.11 -30.02 -37.11
CA ALA A 547 0.55 -30.06 -38.51
C ALA A 547 -0.33 -29.18 -39.40
N TYR A 548 -1.65 -29.32 -39.29
CA TYR A 548 -2.60 -28.48 -40.04
C TYR A 548 -2.38 -26.99 -39.78
N ARG A 549 -2.25 -26.60 -38.50
CA ARG A 549 -2.05 -25.20 -38.10
C ARG A 549 -0.69 -24.63 -38.53
N LYS A 550 0.38 -25.42 -38.44
CA LYS A 550 1.71 -25.04 -38.91
C LYS A 550 1.71 -24.77 -40.41
N ALA A 551 1.17 -25.70 -41.20
CA ALA A 551 1.05 -25.53 -42.63
C ALA A 551 0.16 -24.33 -43.00
N LEU A 552 -0.96 -24.17 -42.30
CA LEU A 552 -1.84 -23.01 -42.51
C LEU A 552 -1.14 -21.69 -42.20
N ALA A 553 -0.35 -21.63 -41.13
CA ALA A 553 0.46 -20.46 -40.79
C ALA A 553 1.50 -20.15 -41.87
N LEU A 554 2.29 -21.15 -42.29
CA LEU A 554 3.28 -21.00 -43.36
C LEU A 554 2.66 -20.52 -44.66
N LYS A 555 1.50 -21.07 -45.04
CA LYS A 555 0.74 -20.64 -46.22
C LYS A 555 0.36 -19.16 -46.14
N ASN A 556 -0.19 -18.71 -45.01
CA ASN A 556 -0.63 -17.31 -44.83
C ASN A 556 0.54 -16.33 -44.66
N LEU A 557 1.73 -16.83 -44.30
CA LEU A 557 2.99 -16.07 -44.31
C LEU A 557 3.70 -16.11 -45.68
N GLU A 558 3.02 -16.60 -46.72
CA GLU A 558 3.54 -16.78 -48.09
C GLU A 558 4.79 -17.68 -48.19
N LYS A 559 5.07 -18.47 -47.16
CA LYS A 559 6.16 -19.47 -47.12
C LYS A 559 5.70 -20.79 -47.75
N TYR A 560 5.20 -20.71 -48.98
CA TYR A 560 4.51 -21.83 -49.64
C TYR A 560 5.38 -23.07 -49.82
N GLU A 561 6.62 -22.88 -50.27
CA GLU A 561 7.57 -23.99 -50.48
C GLU A 561 7.83 -24.76 -49.18
N GLN A 562 8.06 -24.04 -48.08
CA GLN A 562 8.24 -24.64 -46.75
C GLN A 562 6.97 -25.36 -46.29
N SER A 563 5.80 -24.77 -46.51
CA SER A 563 4.52 -25.40 -46.18
C SER A 563 4.28 -26.69 -46.96
N ARG A 564 4.62 -26.70 -48.26
CA ARG A 564 4.45 -27.85 -49.15
C ARG A 564 5.35 -28.99 -48.71
N GLN A 565 6.65 -28.73 -48.58
CA GLN A 565 7.62 -29.73 -48.15
C GLN A 565 7.27 -30.32 -46.77
N PHE A 566 6.84 -29.47 -45.85
CA PHE A 566 6.39 -29.92 -44.53
C PHE A 566 5.17 -30.87 -44.61
N LEU A 567 4.12 -30.49 -45.36
CA LEU A 567 2.92 -31.32 -45.50
C LEU A 567 3.19 -32.63 -46.22
N GLU A 568 4.01 -32.61 -47.27
CA GLU A 568 4.43 -33.79 -48.03
C GLU A 568 5.10 -34.81 -47.10
N ASN A 569 6.14 -34.39 -46.37
CA ASN A 569 6.84 -35.24 -45.41
C ASN A 569 5.92 -35.73 -44.28
N TYR A 570 5.07 -34.86 -43.73
CA TYR A 570 4.18 -35.20 -42.64
C TYR A 570 3.15 -36.26 -43.05
N LEU A 571 2.52 -36.08 -44.22
CA LEU A 571 1.53 -37.02 -44.76
C LEU A 571 2.16 -38.36 -45.11
N GLU A 572 3.36 -38.39 -45.69
CA GLU A 572 4.08 -39.62 -46.01
C GLU A 572 4.32 -40.47 -44.76
N GLN A 573 4.76 -39.85 -43.66
CA GLN A 573 5.10 -40.55 -42.43
C GLN A 573 3.90 -40.94 -41.57
N ASN A 574 2.79 -40.20 -41.64
CA ASN A 574 1.71 -40.30 -40.65
C ASN A 574 0.34 -40.70 -41.22
N LYS A 575 0.19 -40.94 -42.53
CA LYS A 575 -1.13 -41.15 -43.18
C LYS A 575 -2.05 -42.13 -42.46
N GLY A 576 -1.52 -43.26 -42.00
CA GLY A 576 -2.29 -44.32 -41.33
C GLY A 576 -2.67 -44.04 -39.86
N GLN A 577 -2.14 -42.97 -39.25
CA GLN A 577 -2.37 -42.62 -37.84
C GLN A 577 -3.28 -41.39 -37.67
N ILE A 578 -3.71 -40.78 -38.78
CA ILE A 578 -4.52 -39.56 -38.79
C ILE A 578 -6.01 -39.93 -38.95
N GLU A 579 -6.85 -39.34 -38.12
CA GLU A 579 -8.31 -39.44 -38.24
C GLU A 579 -8.80 -38.98 -39.63
N HIS A 580 -9.73 -39.74 -40.23
CA HIS A 580 -10.18 -39.54 -41.62
C HIS A 580 -10.55 -38.09 -41.97
N ASP A 581 -11.33 -37.43 -41.10
CA ASP A 581 -11.79 -36.06 -41.34
C ASP A 581 -10.64 -35.04 -41.33
N LEU A 582 -9.63 -35.27 -40.49
CA LEU A 582 -8.47 -34.41 -40.36
C LEU A 582 -7.44 -34.69 -41.46
N LEU A 583 -7.31 -35.95 -41.88
CA LEU A 583 -6.53 -36.32 -43.07
C LEU A 583 -7.09 -35.61 -44.31
N THR A 584 -8.40 -35.65 -44.50
CA THR A 584 -9.08 -34.95 -45.58
C THR A 584 -8.81 -33.44 -45.55
N GLN A 585 -8.80 -32.82 -44.37
CA GLN A 585 -8.48 -31.39 -44.22
C GLN A 585 -7.02 -31.07 -44.57
N LEU A 586 -6.08 -31.93 -44.17
CA LEU A 586 -4.66 -31.79 -44.49
C LEU A 586 -4.40 -31.96 -46.00
N GLU A 587 -5.00 -32.96 -46.64
CA GLU A 587 -4.88 -33.18 -48.09
C GLU A 587 -5.46 -32.01 -48.88
N LYS A 588 -6.61 -31.48 -48.45
CA LYS A 588 -7.19 -30.25 -49.04
C LYS A 588 -6.27 -29.06 -48.88
N LEU A 589 -5.69 -28.85 -47.69
CA LEU A 589 -4.74 -27.77 -47.45
C LEU A 589 -3.47 -27.93 -48.30
N PHE A 590 -2.99 -29.16 -48.49
CA PHE A 590 -1.83 -29.45 -49.33
C PHE A 590 -2.05 -29.03 -50.79
N ILE A 591 -3.20 -29.39 -51.37
CA ILE A 591 -3.59 -28.98 -52.72
C ILE A 591 -3.69 -27.45 -52.83
N ASP A 592 -4.29 -26.82 -51.83
CA ASP A 592 -4.47 -25.36 -51.76
C ASP A 592 -3.11 -24.62 -51.65
N VAL A 593 -2.16 -25.16 -50.87
CA VAL A 593 -0.77 -24.66 -50.81
C VAL A 593 -0.10 -24.76 -52.18
N GLN A 594 -0.18 -25.91 -52.85
CA GLN A 594 0.40 -26.10 -54.19
C GLN A 594 -0.17 -25.10 -55.21
N ASN A 595 -1.48 -24.87 -55.17
CA ASN A 595 -2.14 -23.90 -56.05
C ASN A 595 -1.72 -22.46 -55.74
N SER A 596 -1.59 -22.12 -54.46
CA SER A 596 -1.13 -20.80 -54.01
C SER A 596 0.31 -20.54 -54.44
N GLU A 597 1.18 -21.53 -54.29
CA GLU A 597 2.57 -21.49 -54.72
C GLU A 597 2.71 -21.30 -56.23
N LYS A 598 1.94 -22.04 -57.04
CA LYS A 598 1.91 -21.89 -58.51
C LYS A 598 1.50 -20.47 -58.91
N LYS A 599 0.44 -19.94 -58.29
CA LYS A 599 -0.02 -18.56 -58.53
C LYS A 599 1.04 -17.53 -58.13
N TYR A 600 1.71 -17.73 -57.01
CA TYR A 600 2.79 -16.86 -56.53
C TYR A 600 3.99 -16.85 -57.49
N LYS A 601 4.46 -18.03 -57.93
CA LYS A 601 5.53 -18.18 -58.93
C LYS A 601 5.15 -17.52 -60.27
N GLN A 602 3.90 -17.67 -60.72
CA GLN A 602 3.41 -16.99 -61.93
C GLN A 602 3.39 -15.45 -61.78
N LYS A 603 2.99 -14.93 -60.62
CA LYS A 603 3.00 -13.49 -60.32
C LYS A 603 4.42 -12.94 -60.31
N GLN A 604 5.36 -13.62 -59.66
CA GLN A 604 6.77 -13.26 -59.68
C GLN A 604 7.33 -13.26 -61.11
N LYS A 605 7.07 -14.30 -61.90
CA LYS A 605 7.51 -14.37 -63.30
C LYS A 605 7.02 -13.17 -64.11
N LYS A 606 5.74 -12.79 -63.98
CA LYS A 606 5.18 -11.59 -64.65
C LYS A 606 5.86 -10.30 -64.17
N MET A 607 6.12 -10.17 -62.87
CA MET A 607 6.80 -9.00 -62.31
C MET A 607 8.23 -8.86 -62.83
N PHE A 608 9.00 -9.94 -62.86
CA PHE A 608 10.35 -9.94 -63.45
C PHE A 608 10.32 -9.61 -64.94
N GLN A 609 9.39 -10.21 -65.71
CA GLN A 609 9.23 -9.88 -67.13
C GLN A 609 8.95 -8.40 -67.37
N ASN A 610 8.13 -7.76 -66.52
CA ASN A 610 7.84 -6.33 -66.64
C ASN A 610 9.04 -5.45 -66.25
N MET A 611 9.91 -5.88 -65.33
CA MET A 611 11.13 -5.16 -64.95
C MET A 611 12.23 -5.23 -66.03
N PHE A 612 12.29 -6.28 -66.84
CA PHE A 612 13.24 -6.39 -67.96
C PHE A 612 12.78 -5.67 -69.24
N ASN A 613 11.50 -5.30 -69.31
CA ASN A 613 10.89 -4.61 -70.46
C ASN A 613 10.71 -3.09 -70.24
N GLN A 614 11.16 -2.56 -69.10
CA GLN A 614 11.37 -1.13 -68.83
C GLN A 614 12.86 -0.82 -68.96
#